data_AF-A0AAC9ERA0-F1
#
_entry.id   AF-A0AAC9ERA0-F1
#
_cell.length_a   1.000
_cell.length_b   1.000
_cell.length_c   1.000
_cell.angle_alpha   90.00
_cell.angle_beta   90.00
_cell.angle_gamma   90.00
#
_symmetry.space_group_name_H-M   'P 1'
#
loop_
_entity.id
_entity.type
_entity.pdbx_description
1 polymer ?
#
loop_
_entity_poly.entity_id
_entity_poly.type
_entity_poly.pdbx_seq_one_letter_code
_entity_poly.pdbx_strand_id
1 'polypeptide(L)'
;MEIRRIKVPTALVWAAPSAVTKTDQAYLKTGDLAAWLAALKPADKDRLADNDSIVTEALFNDRVVLDRVDGDWAHVFVTRQGNRQERRGYPGWVPVCAPGMGAN
;
A
#
# COMPACT_ATOMS: atom_id res chain seq x y z
N MET A 1 17.91 -3.74 -10.34
CA MET A 1 16.67 -3.05 -9.90
C MET A 1 15.50 -3.90 -10.35
N GLU A 2 14.83 -4.58 -9.44
CA GLU A 2 13.68 -5.43 -9.77
C GLU A 2 12.42 -4.55 -9.90
N ILE A 3 11.68 -4.72 -10.99
CA ILE A 3 10.41 -4.02 -11.22
C ILE A 3 9.27 -5.02 -11.07
N ARG A 4 8.28 -4.67 -10.25
CA ARG A 4 7.02 -5.40 -10.12
C ARG A 4 5.85 -4.53 -10.56
N ARG A 5 4.68 -5.14 -10.63
CA ARG A 5 3.43 -4.47 -11.00
C ARG A 5 2.37 -4.73 -9.95
N ILE A 6 1.56 -3.71 -9.68
CA ILE A 6 0.37 -3.83 -8.83
C ILE A 6 -0.66 -4.69 -9.54
N LYS A 7 -1.23 -5.66 -8.81
CA LYS A 7 -2.20 -6.65 -9.34
C LYS A 7 -3.64 -6.43 -8.85
N VAL A 8 -3.87 -5.44 -8.01
CA VAL A 8 -5.20 -5.06 -7.49
C VAL A 8 -5.65 -3.72 -8.10
N PRO A 9 -6.95 -3.40 -8.13
CA PRO A 9 -7.44 -2.12 -8.66
C PRO A 9 -6.74 -0.90 -8.03
N THR A 10 -6.65 -0.90 -6.69
CA THR A 10 -5.96 0.11 -5.88
C THR A 10 -5.27 -0.56 -4.70
N ALA A 11 -3.96 -0.35 -4.58
CA ALA A 11 -3.17 -0.74 -3.43
C ALA A 11 -2.89 0.49 -2.56
N LEU A 12 -3.28 0.44 -1.28
CA LEU A 12 -2.85 1.42 -0.29
C LEU A 12 -1.35 1.20 -0.01
N VAL A 13 -0.57 2.28 -0.08
CA VAL A 13 0.86 2.28 0.21
C VAL A 13 1.07 2.88 1.60
N TRP A 14 1.56 2.07 2.52
CA TRP A 14 1.68 2.40 3.94
C TRP A 14 3.05 3.02 4.26
N ALA A 15 3.11 3.90 5.27
CA ALA A 15 4.40 4.42 5.75
C ALA A 15 5.28 3.33 6.37
N ALA A 16 4.66 2.37 7.06
CA ALA A 16 5.31 1.22 7.66
C ALA A 16 4.30 0.07 7.85
N PRO A 17 4.74 -1.20 7.88
CA PRO A 17 3.88 -2.33 8.23
C PRO A 17 3.19 -2.17 9.60
N SER A 18 3.87 -1.53 10.54
CA SER A 18 3.35 -1.24 11.90
C SER A 18 2.28 -0.15 11.94
N ALA A 19 2.06 0.60 10.86
CA ALA A 19 0.99 1.61 10.79
C ALA A 19 -0.40 0.97 10.59
N VAL A 20 -0.44 -0.31 10.23
CA VAL A 20 -1.68 -1.08 10.06
C VAL A 20 -2.28 -1.41 11.42
N THR A 21 -3.57 -1.14 11.56
CA THR A 21 -4.33 -1.44 12.77
C THR A 21 -5.19 -2.69 12.59
N LYS A 22 -5.84 -3.12 13.67
CA LYS A 22 -6.82 -4.22 13.62
C LYS A 22 -8.00 -3.92 12.68
N THR A 23 -8.40 -2.65 12.54
CA THR A 23 -9.46 -2.21 11.61
C THR A 23 -9.05 -2.44 10.15
N ASP A 24 -7.76 -2.26 9.84
CA ASP A 24 -7.21 -2.34 8.49
C ASP A 24 -7.05 -3.79 8.00
N GLN A 25 -7.02 -4.76 8.92
CA GLN A 25 -6.90 -6.19 8.59
C GLN A 25 -8.05 -6.69 7.70
N ALA A 26 -9.24 -6.09 7.80
CA ALA A 26 -10.36 -6.42 6.92
C ALA A 26 -10.02 -6.11 5.46
N TYR A 27 -9.46 -4.92 5.19
CA TYR A 27 -8.99 -4.54 3.86
C TYR A 27 -7.84 -5.42 3.39
N LEU A 28 -6.84 -5.69 4.25
CA LEU A 28 -5.71 -6.53 3.87
C LEU A 28 -6.13 -7.95 3.47
N LYS A 29 -7.21 -8.47 4.07
CA LYS A 29 -7.74 -9.80 3.77
C LYS A 29 -8.60 -9.85 2.51
N THR A 30 -9.40 -8.82 2.24
CA THR A 30 -10.40 -8.84 1.15
C THR A 30 -10.00 -8.03 -0.08
N GLY A 31 -9.14 -7.01 0.09
CA GLY A 31 -8.86 -6.00 -0.92
C GLY A 31 -10.02 -5.05 -1.19
N ASP A 32 -11.12 -5.14 -0.43
CA ASP A 32 -12.32 -4.33 -0.62
C ASP A 32 -12.15 -2.97 0.04
N LEU A 33 -11.64 -2.02 -0.74
CA LEU A 33 -11.40 -0.65 -0.30
C LEU A 33 -12.72 0.07 0.08
N ALA A 34 -13.80 -0.19 -0.65
CA ALA A 34 -15.08 0.49 -0.43
C ALA A 34 -15.73 0.03 0.88
N ALA A 35 -15.74 -1.28 1.13
CA ALA A 35 -16.24 -1.83 2.40
C ALA A 35 -15.39 -1.37 3.59
N TRP A 36 -14.06 -1.32 3.44
CA TRP A 36 -13.19 -0.82 4.51
C TRP A 36 -13.43 0.66 4.81
N LEU A 37 -13.48 1.53 3.79
CA LEU A 37 -13.78 2.96 3.97
C LEU A 37 -15.13 3.20 4.66
N ALA A 38 -16.15 2.40 4.32
CA ALA A 38 -17.47 2.47 4.93
C ALA A 38 -17.49 2.04 6.41
N ALA A 39 -16.56 1.18 6.82
CA ALA A 39 -16.45 0.69 8.18
C ALA A 39 -15.60 1.58 9.12
N LEU A 40 -14.85 2.54 8.58
CA LEU A 40 -13.99 3.44 9.36
C LEU A 40 -14.82 4.36 10.28
N LYS A 41 -14.45 4.39 11.57
CA LYS A 41 -14.97 5.35 12.54
C LYS A 41 -14.26 6.70 12.39
N PRO A 42 -14.81 7.80 12.94
CA PRO A 42 -14.15 9.11 12.90
C PRO A 42 -12.68 9.07 13.37
N ALA A 43 -12.40 8.44 14.50
CA ALA A 43 -11.04 8.28 15.02
C ALA A 43 -10.10 7.49 14.07
N ASP A 44 -10.62 6.55 13.28
CA ASP A 44 -9.81 5.87 12.27
C ASP A 44 -9.44 6.82 11.14
N LYS A 45 -10.37 7.69 10.72
CA LYS A 45 -10.15 8.69 9.66
C LYS A 45 -9.17 9.77 10.11
N ASP A 46 -9.30 10.26 11.33
CA ASP A 46 -8.38 11.24 11.92
C ASP A 46 -6.96 10.67 11.95
N ARG A 47 -6.81 9.41 12.40
CA ARG A 47 -5.52 8.70 12.37
C ARG A 47 -4.94 8.60 10.96
N LEU A 48 -5.76 8.30 9.95
CA LEU A 48 -5.28 8.21 8.56
C LEU A 48 -4.80 9.55 8.03
N ALA A 49 -5.45 10.65 8.42
CA ALA A 49 -5.10 12.01 8.00
C ALA A 49 -3.87 12.57 8.74
N ASP A 50 -3.79 12.36 10.04
CA ASP A 50 -2.83 13.08 10.90
C ASP A 50 -1.52 12.32 11.15
N ASN A 51 -1.51 10.99 10.97
CA ASN A 51 -0.35 10.16 11.32
C ASN A 51 0.42 9.62 10.10
N ASP A 52 0.16 10.14 8.89
CA ASP A 52 0.79 9.68 7.64
C ASP A 52 0.77 8.15 7.48
N SER A 53 -0.28 7.47 7.96
CA SER A 53 -0.33 6.00 8.00
C SER A 53 -0.30 5.38 6.61
N ILE A 54 -0.97 6.04 5.66
CA ILE A 54 -0.98 5.75 4.23
C ILE A 54 -0.35 6.95 3.54
N VAL A 55 0.70 6.71 2.77
CA VAL A 55 1.49 7.78 2.16
C VAL A 55 1.07 8.05 0.72
N THR A 56 0.50 7.05 0.03
CA THR A 56 -0.08 7.19 -1.31
C THR A 56 -0.91 5.96 -1.68
N GLU A 57 -1.46 5.97 -2.89
CA GLU A 57 -2.11 4.83 -3.53
C GLU A 57 -1.33 4.46 -4.80
N ALA A 58 -1.28 3.16 -5.12
CA ALA A 58 -0.76 2.68 -6.40
C ALA A 58 -1.88 1.94 -7.14
N LEU A 59 -2.03 2.19 -8.44
CA LEU A 59 -3.14 1.67 -9.23
C LEU A 59 -2.76 0.37 -9.95
N PHE A 60 -3.76 -0.39 -10.38
CA PHE A 60 -3.56 -1.57 -11.21
C PHE A 60 -2.56 -1.31 -12.34
N ASN A 61 -1.60 -2.24 -12.50
CA ASN A 61 -0.56 -2.20 -13.50
C ASN A 61 0.49 -1.07 -13.36
N ASP A 62 0.42 -0.23 -12.32
CA ASP A 62 1.52 0.68 -11.98
C ASP A 62 2.80 -0.11 -11.74
N ARG A 63 3.91 0.41 -12.26
CA ARG A 63 5.24 -0.15 -12.03
C ARG A 63 5.76 0.32 -10.68
N VAL A 64 6.27 -0.62 -9.91
CA VAL A 64 6.96 -0.34 -8.66
C VAL A 64 8.37 -0.92 -8.69
N VAL A 65 9.33 -0.19 -8.14
CA VAL A 65 10.67 -0.72 -7.89
C VAL A 65 10.64 -1.44 -6.55
N LEU A 66 10.98 -2.72 -6.52
CA LEU A 66 11.14 -3.45 -5.28
C LEU A 66 12.45 -3.07 -4.61
N ASP A 67 12.38 -2.68 -3.35
CA ASP A 67 13.54 -2.41 -2.49
C ASP A 67 13.92 -3.67 -1.69
N ARG A 68 12.97 -4.19 -0.92
CA ARG A 68 13.10 -5.41 -0.10
C ARG A 68 11.74 -6.00 0.25
N VAL A 69 11.77 -7.23 0.75
CA VAL A 69 10.60 -7.93 1.31
C VAL A 69 10.91 -8.32 2.74
N ASP A 70 10.07 -7.90 3.67
CA ASP A 70 10.17 -8.21 5.10
C ASP A 70 8.86 -8.91 5.53
N GLY A 71 8.91 -10.25 5.57
CA GLY A 71 7.74 -11.08 5.84
C GLY A 71 6.67 -10.91 4.76
N ASP A 72 5.46 -10.52 5.18
CA ASP A 72 4.30 -10.33 4.28
C ASP A 72 4.28 -8.95 3.59
N TRP A 73 5.34 -8.15 3.73
CA TRP A 73 5.41 -6.78 3.25
C TRP A 73 6.54 -6.55 2.27
N ALA A 74 6.27 -5.83 1.19
CA ALA A 74 7.27 -5.34 0.26
C ALA A 74 7.44 -3.83 0.45
N HIS A 75 8.67 -3.39 0.66
CA HIS A 75 9.02 -1.98 0.53
C HIS A 75 9.27 -1.68 -0.94
N VAL A 76 8.60 -0.66 -1.47
CA VAL A 76 8.58 -0.34 -2.90
C VAL A 76 8.66 1.16 -3.16
N PHE A 77 9.02 1.51 -4.39
CA PHE A 77 8.93 2.88 -4.91
C PHE A 77 7.92 2.93 -6.06
N VAL A 78 6.86 3.74 -5.92
CA VAL A 78 5.81 3.94 -6.93
C VAL A 78 6.33 4.88 -8.02
N THR A 79 6.76 4.31 -9.14
CA THR A 79 7.53 5.03 -10.17
C THR A 79 6.78 6.16 -10.86
N ARG A 80 5.45 6.05 -10.96
CA ARG A 80 4.59 7.06 -11.60
C ARG A 80 4.47 8.34 -10.76
N GLN A 81 4.77 8.25 -9.47
CA GLN A 81 4.63 9.36 -8.54
C GLN A 81 6.02 9.89 -8.22
N GLY A 82 6.33 11.06 -8.76
CA GLY A 82 7.62 11.72 -8.55
C GLY A 82 7.82 12.08 -7.08
N ASN A 83 9.04 11.88 -6.58
CA ASN A 83 9.47 12.34 -5.28
C ASN A 83 10.73 13.21 -5.45
N ARG A 84 10.79 14.37 -4.78
CA ARG A 84 11.91 15.31 -4.88
C ARG A 84 13.22 14.75 -4.31
N GLN A 85 13.13 13.86 -3.33
CA GLN A 85 14.27 13.26 -2.62
C GLN A 85 14.63 11.88 -3.18
N GLU A 86 13.71 11.21 -3.87
CA GLU A 86 13.88 9.84 -4.35
C GLU A 86 13.50 9.69 -5.83
N ARG A 87 14.51 9.44 -6.67
CA ARG A 87 14.34 9.37 -8.13
C ARG A 87 13.62 8.10 -8.59
N ARG A 88 13.58 7.06 -7.76
CA ARG A 88 12.87 5.80 -8.07
C ARG A 88 11.35 5.92 -8.00
N GLY A 89 10.83 6.94 -7.32
CA GLY A 89 9.40 7.18 -7.12
C GLY A 89 9.03 7.37 -5.65
N TYR A 90 7.74 7.39 -5.35
CA TYR A 90 7.25 7.59 -3.99
C TYR A 90 7.44 6.31 -3.14
N PRO A 91 8.18 6.35 -2.01
CA PRO A 91 8.47 5.18 -1.19
C PRO A 91 7.30 4.77 -0.31
N GLY A 92 7.18 3.47 -0.02
CA GLY A 92 6.32 2.96 1.05
C GLY A 92 6.13 1.45 0.97
N TRP A 93 5.18 0.93 1.75
CA TRP A 93 5.00 -0.49 1.99
C TRP A 93 3.67 -0.99 1.44
N VAL A 94 3.72 -2.15 0.78
CA VAL A 94 2.54 -2.85 0.28
C VAL A 94 2.58 -4.32 0.71
N PRO A 95 1.42 -4.96 0.97
CA PRO A 95 1.38 -6.39 1.25
C PRO A 95 1.83 -7.20 0.03
N VAL A 96 2.64 -8.24 0.23
CA VAL A 96 3.07 -9.17 -0.83
C VAL A 96 1.92 -10.05 -1.29
N CYS A 97 1.04 -10.42 -0.36
CA CYS A 97 -0.20 -11.14 -0.61
C CYS A 97 -1.40 -10.20 -0.44
N ALA A 98 -1.49 -9.15 -1.24
CA ALA A 98 -2.79 -8.54 -1.46
C ALA A 98 -3.68 -9.58 -2.18
N PRO A 99 -4.94 -9.83 -1.73
CA PRO A 99 -5.84 -10.75 -2.43
C PRO A 99 -5.93 -10.37 -3.91
N GLY A 100 -5.55 -11.29 -4.79
CA GLY A 100 -5.37 -11.05 -6.23
C GLY A 100 -3.92 -11.11 -6.73
N MET A 101 -2.91 -11.20 -5.86
CA MET A 101 -1.53 -11.54 -6.26
C MET A 101 -1.35 -13.07 -6.42
N GLY A 102 -2.15 -13.67 -7.29
CA GLY A 102 -1.83 -15.00 -7.83
C GLY A 102 -0.54 -14.94 -8.65
N ALA A 103 0.34 -15.91 -8.45
CA ALA A 103 1.46 -16.18 -9.35
C ALA A 103 0.89 -16.54 -10.73
N ASN A 104 1.34 -15.80 -11.74
CA ASN A 104 1.50 -16.31 -13.10
C ASN A 104 2.96 -16.05 -13.44
#